data_AF-A8ZK19-F1
#
_entry.id   AF-A8ZK19-F1
#
_cell.length_a   1.000
_cell.length_b   1.000
_cell.length_c   1.000
_cell.angle_alpha   90.00
_cell.angle_beta   90.00
_cell.angle_gamma   90.00
#
_symmetry.space_group_name_H-M   'P 1'
#
loop_
_entity.id
_entity.type
_entity.pdbx_description
1 polymer ?
#
loop_
_entity_poly.entity_id
_entity_poly.type
_entity_poly.pdbx_seq_one_letter_code
_entity_poly.pdbx_strand_id
1 'polypeptide(L)'
;MATIEATHASTIAELNDEFRQGNHSLGRIFTTHGVDALSSEDQQELFRLVRTFDDFNPSNDPYGEHNFGCIKFKGEVFNWKIDYFAPNLIHGSVDPSDLTKTTRVLTLMHSSEY
;
A
#
# COMPACT_ATOMS: atom_id res chain seq x y z
N MET A 1 -22.09 8.10 16.82
CA MET A 1 -20.71 8.50 16.45
C MET A 1 -20.00 7.48 15.54
N ALA A 2 -20.62 6.36 15.14
CA ALA A 2 -19.98 5.34 14.28
C ALA A 2 -19.93 5.68 12.77
N THR A 3 -20.59 6.74 12.31
CA THR A 3 -20.75 7.02 10.87
C THR A 3 -19.59 7.81 10.27
N ILE A 4 -18.90 8.65 11.05
CA ILE A 4 -17.85 9.54 10.54
C ILE A 4 -16.52 8.78 10.36
N GLU A 5 -16.12 7.96 11.33
CA GLU A 5 -14.89 7.14 11.24
C GLU A 5 -14.97 6.10 10.13
N ALA A 6 -16.11 5.42 9.96
CA ALA A 6 -16.32 4.45 8.88
C ALA A 6 -16.27 5.12 7.49
N THR A 7 -16.73 6.37 7.36
CA THR A 7 -16.66 7.12 6.09
C THR A 7 -15.23 7.55 5.78
N HIS A 8 -14.45 7.93 6.80
CA HIS A 8 -13.06 8.34 6.63
C HIS A 8 -12.15 7.19 6.19
N ALA A 9 -12.29 6.02 6.84
CA ALA A 9 -11.58 4.80 6.44
C ALA A 9 -11.93 4.37 5.00
N SER A 10 -13.22 4.45 4.63
CA SER A 10 -13.68 4.16 3.26
C SER A 10 -13.00 5.04 2.21
N THR A 11 -12.90 6.35 2.44
CA THR A 11 -12.21 7.25 1.51
C THR A 11 -10.71 6.94 1.41
N ILE A 12 -10.07 6.61 2.53
CA ILE A 12 -8.65 6.24 2.54
C ILE A 12 -8.42 4.95 1.75
N ALA A 13 -9.29 3.94 1.95
CA ALA A 13 -9.26 2.68 1.22
C ALA A 13 -9.43 2.86 -0.28
N GLU A 14 -10.42 3.65 -0.71
CA GLU A 14 -10.64 3.97 -2.13
C GLU A 14 -9.39 4.59 -2.77
N LEU A 15 -8.77 5.57 -2.11
CA LEU A 15 -7.55 6.22 -2.61
C LEU A 15 -6.33 5.27 -2.61
N ASN A 16 -6.23 4.37 -1.64
CA ASN A 16 -5.18 3.36 -1.59
C ASN A 16 -5.35 2.31 -2.69
N ASP A 17 -6.59 1.89 -2.94
CA ASP A 17 -6.96 1.01 -4.04
C ASP A 17 -6.65 1.65 -5.39
N GLU A 18 -7.07 2.90 -5.63
CA GLU A 18 -6.71 3.63 -6.84
C GLU A 18 -5.19 3.69 -7.04
N PHE A 19 -4.44 4.01 -5.99
CA PHE A 19 -2.99 4.14 -6.05
C PHE A 19 -2.33 2.81 -6.39
N ARG A 20 -2.64 1.73 -5.65
CA ARG A 20 -2.03 0.41 -5.87
C ARG A 20 -2.47 -0.21 -7.21
N GLN A 21 -3.65 0.14 -7.71
CA GLN A 21 -4.19 -0.35 -8.99
C GLN A 21 -3.62 0.35 -10.22
N GLY A 22 -2.96 1.50 -10.06
CA GLY A 22 -2.19 2.13 -11.14
C GLY A 22 -2.27 3.65 -11.21
N ASN A 23 -3.05 4.32 -10.34
CA ASN A 23 -3.09 5.79 -10.29
C ASN A 23 -1.85 6.35 -9.58
N HIS A 24 -0.68 6.26 -10.22
CA HIS A 24 0.59 6.71 -9.63
C HIS A 24 0.70 8.23 -9.48
N SER A 25 -0.28 9.01 -9.93
CA SER A 25 -0.33 10.46 -9.63
C SER A 25 -0.50 10.74 -8.13
N LEU A 26 -1.02 9.77 -7.38
CA LEU A 26 -1.27 9.86 -5.94
C LEU A 26 -0.02 9.67 -5.06
N GLY A 27 1.12 9.25 -5.64
CA GLY A 27 2.21 8.77 -4.81
C GLY A 27 3.51 8.35 -5.49
N ARG A 28 4.29 7.57 -4.76
CA ARG A 28 5.59 7.00 -5.19
C ARG A 28 5.65 5.52 -4.81
N ILE A 29 6.27 4.73 -5.68
CA ILE A 29 6.44 3.29 -5.48
C ILE A 29 7.93 3.01 -5.28
N PHE A 30 8.24 2.20 -4.28
CA PHE A 30 9.57 1.72 -3.98
C PHE A 30 9.56 0.21 -3.79
N THR A 31 10.71 -0.39 -4.05
CA THR A 31 11.03 -1.79 -3.82
C THR A 31 12.27 -1.87 -2.95
N THR A 32 12.35 -2.90 -2.11
CA THR A 32 13.57 -3.22 -1.36
C THR A 32 14.47 -4.17 -2.17
N HIS A 33 15.68 -4.38 -1.67
CA HIS A 33 16.67 -5.24 -2.30
C HIS A 33 16.14 -6.66 -2.58
N GLY A 34 15.35 -7.24 -1.66
CA GLY A 34 14.75 -8.56 -1.85
C GLY A 34 13.87 -8.66 -3.11
N VAL A 35 13.17 -7.58 -3.47
CA VAL A 35 12.31 -7.52 -4.66
C VAL A 35 13.13 -7.16 -5.91
N ASP A 36 14.07 -6.22 -5.78
CA ASP A 36 14.94 -5.79 -6.89
C ASP A 36 15.86 -6.91 -7.39
N ALA A 37 16.22 -7.86 -6.53
CA ALA A 37 17.03 -9.01 -6.87
C ALA A 37 16.28 -10.07 -7.71
N LEU A 38 14.94 -9.98 -7.82
CA LEU A 38 14.14 -10.91 -8.58
C LEU A 38 14.24 -10.65 -10.09
N SER A 39 13.85 -11.66 -10.88
CA SER A 39 13.69 -11.49 -12.32
C SER A 39 12.61 -10.44 -12.64
N SER A 40 12.71 -9.79 -13.80
CA SER A 40 11.71 -8.81 -14.22
C SER A 40 10.30 -9.41 -14.36
N GLU A 41 10.19 -10.69 -14.74
CA GLU A 41 8.91 -11.41 -14.79
C GLU A 41 8.31 -11.55 -13.39
N ASP A 42 9.13 -11.91 -12.40
CA ASP A 42 8.69 -12.07 -11.02
C ASP A 42 8.30 -10.73 -10.37
N GLN A 43 9.04 -9.66 -10.64
CA GLN A 43 8.67 -8.33 -10.19
C GLN A 43 7.33 -7.89 -10.78
N GLN A 44 7.10 -8.11 -12.08
CA GLN A 44 5.83 -7.78 -12.73
C GLN A 44 4.67 -8.57 -12.13
N GLU A 45 4.87 -9.85 -11.84
CA GLU A 45 3.85 -10.69 -11.22
C GLU A 45 3.56 -10.27 -9.78
N LEU A 46 4.57 -9.90 -8.99
CA LEU A 46 4.34 -9.33 -7.65
C LEU A 46 3.53 -8.03 -7.73
N PHE A 47 3.84 -7.12 -8.65
CA PHE A 47 3.03 -5.91 -8.85
C PHE A 47 1.61 -6.22 -9.34
N ARG A 48 1.41 -7.27 -10.15
CA ARG A 48 0.07 -7.75 -10.51
C ARG A 48 -0.69 -8.25 -9.27
N LEU A 49 -0.03 -8.98 -8.38
CA LEU A 49 -0.61 -9.46 -7.13
C LEU A 49 -0.95 -8.29 -6.19
N VAL A 50 -0.11 -7.26 -6.07
CA VAL A 50 -0.42 -6.02 -5.33
C VAL A 50 -1.67 -5.32 -5.90
N ARG A 51 -1.74 -5.16 -7.23
CA ARG A 51 -2.89 -4.55 -7.93
C ARG A 51 -4.21 -5.30 -7.71
N THR A 52 -4.13 -6.62 -7.60
CA THR A 52 -5.31 -7.51 -7.54
C THR A 52 -5.61 -8.04 -6.13
N PHE A 53 -4.81 -7.64 -5.13
CA PHE A 53 -5.00 -8.07 -3.75
C PHE A 53 -6.40 -7.69 -3.22
N ASP A 54 -7.09 -8.66 -2.63
CA ASP A 54 -8.44 -8.53 -2.08
C ASP A 54 -8.62 -9.30 -0.76
N ASP A 55 -7.57 -9.95 -0.23
CA ASP A 55 -7.59 -10.70 1.04
C ASP A 55 -7.40 -9.77 2.27
N PHE A 56 -8.19 -8.70 2.33
CA PHE A 56 -8.24 -7.80 3.49
C PHE A 56 -9.06 -8.45 4.60
N ASN A 57 -8.48 -8.52 5.80
CA ASN A 57 -9.09 -9.12 6.97
C ASN A 57 -8.64 -8.39 8.25
N PRO A 58 -9.33 -8.58 9.39
CA PRO A 58 -9.01 -7.86 10.61
C PRO A 58 -7.57 -8.00 11.13
N SER A 59 -6.81 -9.01 10.66
CA SER A 59 -5.41 -9.19 11.04
C SER A 59 -4.44 -8.33 10.23
N ASN A 60 -4.74 -8.03 8.97
CA ASN A 60 -3.87 -7.26 8.08
C ASN A 60 -4.39 -5.85 7.78
N ASP A 61 -5.68 -5.61 8.04
CA ASP A 61 -6.35 -4.34 7.81
C ASP A 61 -7.32 -4.01 8.95
N PRO A 62 -6.82 -3.77 10.18
CA PRO A 62 -7.66 -3.52 11.36
C PRO A 62 -8.47 -2.21 11.26
N TYR A 63 -8.06 -1.29 10.39
CA TYR A 63 -8.69 0.03 10.22
C TYR A 63 -9.51 0.14 8.93
N GLY A 64 -9.51 -0.88 8.06
CA GLY A 64 -10.27 -0.86 6.82
C GLY A 64 -9.71 0.14 5.80
N GLU A 65 -8.40 0.40 5.83
CA GLU A 65 -7.75 1.41 4.99
C GLU A 65 -7.10 0.80 3.73
N HIS A 66 -7.01 -0.52 3.63
CA HIS A 66 -6.38 -1.20 2.49
C HIS A 66 -4.91 -0.77 2.29
N ASN A 67 -4.19 -0.47 3.37
CA ASN A 67 -2.83 0.09 3.32
C ASN A 67 -1.72 -0.95 3.51
N PHE A 68 -2.06 -2.22 3.73
CA PHE A 68 -1.09 -3.29 3.95
C PHE A 68 -1.60 -4.62 3.37
N GLY A 69 -0.68 -5.44 2.86
CA GLY A 69 -0.98 -6.79 2.42
C GLY A 69 0.22 -7.71 2.40
N CYS A 70 -0.06 -9.01 2.42
CA CYS A 70 0.92 -10.09 2.48
C CYS A 70 0.66 -11.06 1.33
N ILE A 71 1.68 -11.29 0.50
CA ILE A 71 1.62 -12.08 -0.73
C ILE A 71 2.54 -13.30 -0.56
N LYS A 72 2.00 -14.50 -0.80
CA LYS A 72 2.80 -15.72 -0.91
C LYS A 72 3.13 -15.95 -2.38
N PHE A 73 4.41 -15.94 -2.74
CA PHE A 73 4.87 -16.08 -4.12
C PHE A 73 6.10 -16.99 -4.16
N LYS A 74 6.05 -18.04 -4.99
CA LYS A 74 7.14 -19.04 -5.16
C LYS A 74 7.70 -19.63 -3.85
N GLY A 75 6.86 -19.79 -2.83
CA GLY A 75 7.26 -20.35 -1.53
C GLY A 75 7.84 -19.32 -0.56
N GLU A 76 7.97 -18.06 -1.00
CA GLU A 76 8.39 -16.93 -0.16
C GLU A 76 7.21 -16.01 0.16
N VAL A 77 7.42 -15.11 1.11
CA VAL A 77 6.42 -14.17 1.58
C VAL A 77 6.91 -12.75 1.34
N PHE A 78 6.09 -11.95 0.68
CA PHE A 78 6.34 -10.55 0.38
C PHE A 78 5.27 -9.70 1.03
N ASN A 79 5.68 -8.57 1.60
CA ASN A 79 4.76 -7.59 2.17
C ASN A 79 4.73 -6.36 1.29
N TRP A 80 3.58 -5.73 1.19
CA TRP A 80 3.48 -4.37 0.69
C TRP A 80 2.75 -3.50 1.70
N LYS A 81 3.12 -2.23 1.73
CA LYS A 81 2.42 -1.22 2.54
C LYS A 81 2.34 0.12 1.83
N ILE A 82 1.38 0.94 2.22
CA ILE A 82 1.22 2.33 1.80
C ILE A 82 1.39 3.20 3.06
N ASP A 83 2.49 3.94 3.11
CA ASP A 83 2.70 4.96 4.13
C ASP A 83 2.17 6.32 3.65
N TYR A 84 1.66 7.14 4.57
CA TYR A 84 1.14 8.48 4.27
C TYR A 84 2.12 9.56 4.70
N PHE A 85 2.72 10.26 3.75
CA PHE A 85 3.61 11.37 4.02
C PHE A 85 2.97 12.71 3.66
N ALA A 86 3.38 13.78 4.33
CA ALA A 86 3.10 15.13 3.87
C ALA A 86 3.77 15.39 2.49
N PRO A 87 3.38 16.42 1.73
CA PRO A 87 3.89 16.64 0.37
C PRO A 87 5.41 16.85 0.30
N ASN A 88 6.03 17.28 1.42
CA ASN A 88 7.48 17.44 1.55
C ASN A 88 8.23 16.13 1.84
N LEU A 89 7.53 15.02 2.11
CA LEU A 89 8.07 13.70 2.46
C LEU A 89 8.93 13.65 3.74
N ILE A 90 8.83 14.65 4.62
CA ILE A 90 9.65 14.74 5.85
C ILE A 90 8.92 14.18 7.07
N HIS A 91 7.59 14.25 7.08
CA HIS A 91 6.76 13.80 8.19
C HIS A 91 5.49 13.12 7.67
N GLY A 92 4.78 12.44 8.57
CA GLY A 92 3.48 11.84 8.27
C GLY A 92 2.46 12.88 7.83
N SER A 93 1.53 12.47 6.97
CA SER A 93 0.37 13.31 6.63
C SER A 93 -0.50 13.56 7.87
N VAL A 94 -1.07 14.75 7.97
CA VAL A 94 -2.04 15.09 9.01
C VAL A 94 -3.47 14.62 8.67
N ASP A 95 -3.71 14.26 7.40
CA ASP A 95 -5.02 13.81 6.90
C ASP A 95 -4.83 12.95 5.63
N PRO A 96 -4.77 11.61 5.76
CA PRO A 96 -4.61 10.69 4.64
C PRO A 96 -5.72 10.73 3.59
N SER A 97 -6.90 11.27 3.93
CA SER A 97 -8.03 11.42 2.99
C SER A 97 -7.89 12.65 2.08
N ASP A 98 -7.06 13.63 2.46
CA ASP A 98 -6.85 14.87 1.71
C ASP A 98 -5.63 14.74 0.77
N LEU A 99 -5.90 14.72 -0.54
CA LEU A 99 -4.88 14.63 -1.59
C LEU A 99 -3.93 15.83 -1.63
N THR A 100 -4.31 16.99 -1.09
CA THR A 100 -3.44 18.17 -1.02
C THR A 100 -2.43 18.09 0.13
N LYS A 101 -2.70 17.21 1.10
CA LYS A 101 -1.87 17.02 2.31
C LYS A 101 -1.12 15.69 2.32
N THR A 102 -1.40 14.79 1.39
CA THR A 102 -0.87 13.42 1.42
C THR A 102 -0.22 13.02 0.12
N THR A 103 1.03 12.56 0.22
CA THR A 103 1.70 11.73 -0.78
C THR A 103 1.70 10.29 -0.28
N ARG A 104 1.12 9.37 -1.03
CA ARG A 104 1.14 7.93 -0.72
C ARG A 104 2.48 7.31 -1.14
N VAL A 105 3.06 6.48 -0.28
CA VAL A 105 4.32 5.78 -0.57
C VAL A 105 4.08 4.29 -0.46
N LEU A 106 4.00 3.61 -1.61
CA LEU A 106 3.91 2.15 -1.65
C LEU A 106 5.31 1.57 -1.59
N THR A 107 5.54 0.69 -0.63
CA THR A 107 6.78 -0.11 -0.56
C THR A 107 6.43 -1.58 -0.68
N LEU A 108 7.00 -2.26 -1.67
CA LEU A 108 6.92 -3.72 -1.84
C LEU A 108 8.26 -4.32 -1.42
N MET A 109 8.23 -5.31 -0.52
CA MET A 109 9.43 -5.88 0.09
C MET A 109 9.32 -7.38 0.36
N HIS A 110 10.45 -8.08 0.46
CA HIS A 110 10.43 -9.42 1.03
C HIS A 110 10.12 -9.34 2.53
N SER A 111 9.37 -10.32 3.05
CA SER A 111 8.88 -10.27 4.44
C SER A 111 9.98 -10.23 5.51
N SER A 112 11.18 -10.72 5.20
CA SER A 112 12.34 -10.65 6.11
C SER A 112 12.95 -9.25 6.22
N GLU A 113 12.53 -8.31 5.37
CA GLU A 113 12.99 -6.92 5.35
C GLU A 113 12.01 -5.98 6.08
N TYR A 114 10.91 -6.54 6.60
CA TYR A 114 9.88 -5.83 7.36
C TYR A 114 10.19 -5.83 8.86
#